data_AF-A0A4Q3KFX4-F1
#
_entry.id   AF-A0A4Q3KFX4-F1
#
_cell.length_a   1.000
_cell.length_b   1.000
_cell.length_c   1.000
_cell.angle_alpha   90.00
_cell.angle_beta   90.00
_cell.angle_gamma   90.00
#
_symmetry.space_group_name_H-M   'P 1'
#
loop_
_entity.id
_entity.type
_entity.pdbx_description
1 polymer ?
#
loop_
_entity_poly.entity_id
_entity_poly.type
_entity_poly.pdbx_seq_one_letter_code
_entity_poly.pdbx_strand_id
1 'polypeptide(L)'
;MGLVKKQPTARATASQAGRAMPDAEQNATPLRRQVLQAARRRCDDMQDGTEAREEMKRAVMATPTELLPDLLAALSTVRINRADLFLPIPTQPERSNP
;
A
#
# COMPACT_ATOMS: atom_id res chain seq x y z
N MET A 1 41.75 57.13 -7.15
CA MET A 1 40.42 56.49 -7.04
C MET A 1 40.65 55.06 -6.54
N GLY A 2 40.45 54.82 -5.24
CA GLY A 2 40.75 53.54 -4.59
C GLY A 2 39.52 52.64 -4.55
N LEU A 3 39.64 51.44 -5.12
CA LEU A 3 38.63 50.39 -5.05
C LEU A 3 38.48 49.91 -3.60
N VAL A 4 37.31 50.14 -3.01
CA VAL A 4 36.80 49.33 -1.90
C VAL A 4 35.33 49.04 -2.18
N LYS A 5 34.94 47.76 -2.14
CA LYS A 5 33.96 47.25 -1.16
C LYS A 5 33.41 45.87 -1.54
N LYS A 6 33.58 44.97 -0.57
CA LYS A 6 32.58 44.02 -0.08
C LYS A 6 32.24 42.86 -1.00
N GLN A 7 33.05 41.80 -0.89
CA GLN A 7 32.57 40.43 -1.12
C GLN A 7 31.41 40.14 -0.14
N PRO A 8 30.24 39.74 -0.62
CA PRO A 8 29.21 39.19 0.24
C PRO A 8 29.64 37.79 0.68
N THR A 9 29.74 37.67 2.00
CA THR A 9 29.86 36.49 2.82
C THR A 9 29.09 35.30 2.23
N ALA A 10 29.77 34.17 2.12
CA ALA A 10 29.19 32.88 1.78
C ALA A 10 27.91 32.67 2.60
N ARG A 11 26.75 32.71 1.92
CA ARG A 11 25.47 32.38 2.53
C ARG A 11 25.45 30.87 2.65
N ALA A 12 25.88 30.38 3.82
CA ALA A 12 25.58 29.03 4.27
C ALA A 12 24.05 28.91 4.41
N THR A 13 23.38 28.63 3.29
CA THR A 13 21.99 28.19 3.33
C THR A 13 22.01 26.75 3.80
N ALA A 14 21.48 26.58 4.99
CA ALA A 14 21.26 25.34 5.70
C ALA A 14 21.02 24.14 4.76
N SER A 15 21.78 23.08 5.00
CA SER A 15 21.41 21.70 4.69
C SER A 15 20.11 21.37 5.44
N GLN A 16 18.99 21.92 4.97
CA GLN A 16 17.68 21.62 5.52
C GLN A 16 17.12 20.45 4.72
N ALA A 17 17.37 19.26 5.26
CA ALA A 17 16.41 18.19 5.37
C ALA A 17 15.58 17.86 4.11
N GLY A 18 16.20 17.85 2.94
CA GLY A 18 15.72 17.09 1.79
C GLY A 18 16.11 15.62 1.92
N ARG A 19 15.91 14.99 3.09
CA ARG A 19 15.80 13.53 3.10
C ARG A 19 14.50 13.27 2.37
N ALA A 20 14.59 13.09 1.06
CA ALA A 20 13.66 12.27 0.33
C ALA A 20 13.43 11.06 1.24
N MET A 21 12.23 10.97 1.84
CA MET A 21 11.77 9.76 2.48
C MET A 21 12.09 8.67 1.46
N PRO A 22 13.08 7.81 1.72
CA PRO A 22 13.43 6.86 0.71
C PRO A 22 12.22 5.95 0.68
N ASP A 23 11.57 5.94 -0.49
CA ASP A 23 10.34 5.24 -0.79
C ASP A 23 10.20 4.05 0.16
N ALA A 24 9.24 4.07 1.07
CA ALA A 24 9.19 3.09 2.18
C ALA A 24 9.17 1.64 1.63
N GLU A 25 8.82 1.49 0.35
CA GLU A 25 8.90 0.28 -0.45
C GLU A 25 10.34 -0.11 -0.84
N GLN A 26 11.21 0.85 -1.16
CA GLN A 26 12.63 0.63 -1.48
C GLN A 26 13.48 0.22 -0.28
N ASN A 27 13.08 0.60 0.95
CA ASN A 27 13.73 0.14 2.19
C ASN A 27 12.95 -0.97 2.90
N ALA A 28 11.91 -1.52 2.26
CA ALA A 28 11.14 -2.59 2.84
C ALA A 28 12.00 -3.86 2.97
N THR A 29 11.90 -4.52 4.13
CA THR A 29 12.53 -5.83 4.32
C THR A 29 12.01 -6.81 3.26
N PRO A 30 12.79 -7.86 2.90
CA PRO A 30 12.35 -8.85 1.92
C PRO A 30 10.98 -9.48 2.24
N LEU A 31 10.68 -9.67 3.53
CA LEU A 31 9.38 -10.18 3.98
C LEU A 31 8.26 -9.16 3.70
N ARG A 32 8.49 -7.88 4.01
CA ARG A 32 7.50 -6.84 3.78
C ARG A 32 7.19 -6.63 2.29
N ARG A 33 8.18 -6.79 1.41
CA ARG A 33 7.96 -6.78 -0.05
C ARG A 33 7.06 -7.95 -0.49
N GLN A 34 7.26 -9.14 0.07
CA GLN A 34 6.40 -10.29 -0.21
C GLN A 34 4.97 -10.04 0.24
N VAL A 35 4.78 -9.45 1.44
CA VAL A 35 3.45 -9.06 1.94
C VAL A 35 2.78 -8.04 1.03
N LEU A 36 3.51 -6.99 0.60
CA LEU A 36 2.98 -6.01 -0.34
C LEU A 36 2.58 -6.62 -1.68
N GLN A 37 3.38 -7.55 -2.20
CA GLN A 37 3.05 -8.24 -3.44
C GLN A 37 1.81 -9.13 -3.27
N ALA A 38 1.68 -9.84 -2.16
CA ALA A 38 0.50 -10.65 -1.85
C ALA A 38 -0.75 -9.77 -1.69
N ALA A 39 -0.64 -8.64 -0.98
CA ALA A 39 -1.71 -7.66 -0.84
C ALA A 39 -2.15 -7.08 -2.19
N ARG A 40 -1.20 -6.73 -3.06
CA ARG A 40 -1.51 -6.23 -4.41
C ARG A 40 -2.26 -7.27 -5.24
N ARG A 41 -1.80 -8.52 -5.25
CA ARG A 41 -2.49 -9.63 -5.93
C ARG A 41 -3.90 -9.82 -5.39
N ARG A 42 -4.08 -9.69 -4.06
CA ARG A 42 -5.40 -9.78 -3.45
C ARG A 42 -6.36 -8.69 -3.93
N CYS A 43 -5.89 -7.45 -4.00
CA CYS A 43 -6.66 -6.36 -4.59
C CYS A 43 -6.95 -6.59 -6.10
N ASP A 44 -6.01 -7.18 -6.84
CA ASP A 44 -6.26 -7.58 -8.24
C ASP A 44 -7.39 -8.64 -8.33
N ASP A 45 -7.33 -9.68 -7.50
CA ASP A 45 -8.32 -10.76 -7.45
C ASP A 45 -9.72 -10.25 -7.08
N MET A 46 -9.79 -9.25 -6.19
CA MET A 46 -11.05 -8.62 -5.77
C MET A 46 -11.54 -7.51 -6.72
N GLN A 47 -10.73 -7.17 -7.73
CA GLN A 47 -10.94 -6.04 -8.64
C GLN A 47 -11.06 -4.69 -7.91
N ASP A 48 -10.29 -4.55 -6.83
CA ASP A 48 -10.25 -3.33 -6.03
C ASP A 48 -9.60 -2.18 -6.80
N GLY A 49 -10.19 -0.99 -6.63
CA GLY A 49 -9.72 0.26 -7.22
C GLY A 49 -8.44 0.79 -6.59
N THR A 50 -7.92 1.88 -7.16
CA THR A 50 -6.65 2.50 -6.74
C THR A 50 -6.65 2.92 -5.27
N GLU A 51 -7.76 3.46 -4.75
CA GLU A 51 -7.85 3.87 -3.34
C GLU A 51 -7.69 2.70 -2.37
N ALA A 52 -8.39 1.59 -2.61
CA ALA A 52 -8.29 0.39 -1.79
C ALA A 52 -6.87 -0.21 -1.79
N ARG A 53 -6.16 -0.13 -2.93
CA ARG A 53 -4.76 -0.57 -3.03
C ARG A 53 -3.82 0.31 -2.21
N GLU A 54 -3.99 1.62 -2.26
CA GLU A 54 -3.18 2.56 -1.50
C GLU A 54 -3.44 2.43 0.01
N GLU A 55 -4.70 2.23 0.40
CA GLU A 55 -5.07 1.95 1.78
C GLU A 55 -4.45 0.64 2.27
N MET A 56 -4.51 -0.42 1.45
CA MET A 56 -3.90 -1.70 1.80
C MET A 56 -2.37 -1.62 1.89
N LYS A 57 -1.72 -0.89 0.99
CA LYS A 57 -0.29 -0.59 1.07
C LYS A 57 0.06 0.15 2.37
N ARG A 58 -0.74 1.15 2.75
CA ARG A 58 -0.57 1.89 4.01
C ARG A 58 -0.71 0.98 5.22
N ALA A 59 -1.71 0.09 5.22
CA ALA A 59 -1.93 -0.89 6.29
C ALA A 59 -0.74 -1.86 6.42
N VAL A 60 -0.21 -2.39 5.31
CA VAL A 60 0.97 -3.27 5.31
C VAL A 60 2.21 -2.53 5.83
N MET A 61 2.39 -1.26 5.48
CA MET A 61 3.50 -0.45 6.01
C MET A 61 3.37 -0.14 7.50
N ALA A 62 2.14 0.02 8.00
CA ALA A 62 1.86 0.24 9.42
C ALA A 62 1.95 -1.05 10.27
N THR A 63 1.86 -2.23 9.64
CA THR A 63 1.85 -3.53 10.33
C THR A 63 3.21 -3.81 10.98
N PRO A 64 3.27 -4.11 12.29
CA PRO A 64 4.52 -4.50 12.96
C PRO A 64 5.23 -5.66 12.26
N THR A 65 6.56 -5.64 12.25
CA THR A 65 7.38 -6.64 11.53
C THR A 65 7.12 -8.07 12.00
N GLU A 66 6.83 -8.25 13.29
CA GLU A 66 6.52 -9.54 13.91
C GLU A 66 5.22 -10.19 13.39
N LEU A 67 4.28 -9.39 12.89
CA LEU A 67 3.00 -9.86 12.37
C LEU A 67 3.01 -10.04 10.83
N LEU A 68 4.10 -9.63 10.15
CA LEU A 68 4.21 -9.78 8.70
C LEU A 68 4.17 -11.23 8.20
N PRO A 69 4.75 -12.25 8.90
CA PRO A 69 4.62 -13.64 8.47
C PRO A 69 3.16 -14.11 8.47
N ASP A 70 2.41 -13.80 9.54
CA ASP A 70 1.00 -14.18 9.68
C ASP A 70 0.14 -13.43 8.66
N LEU A 71 0.43 -12.15 8.42
CA LEU A 71 -0.23 -11.36 7.39
C LEU A 71 0.03 -11.92 5.98
N LEU A 72 1.26 -12.34 5.69
CA LEU A 72 1.59 -13.00 4.41
C LEU A 72 0.81 -14.30 4.25
N ALA A 73 0.74 -15.12 5.31
CA ALA A 73 -0.01 -16.36 5.31
C ALA A 73 -1.49 -16.11 5.07
N ALA A 74 -2.09 -15.14 5.76
CA ALA A 74 -3.50 -14.77 5.59
C ALA A 74 -3.80 -14.31 4.15
N LEU A 75 -2.97 -13.43 3.59
CA LEU A 75 -3.14 -12.94 2.20
C LEU A 75 -2.97 -14.04 1.15
N SER A 76 -2.18 -15.07 1.44
CA SER A 76 -1.88 -16.16 0.49
C SER A 76 -2.85 -17.34 0.58
N THR A 77 -3.41 -17.59 1.77
CA THR A 77 -4.29 -18.75 2.04
C THR A 77 -5.76 -18.43 1.88
N VAL A 78 -6.17 -17.21 2.20
CA VAL A 78 -7.58 -16.81 2.18
C VAL A 78 -8.00 -16.41 0.77
N ARG A 79 -8.38 -17.41 -0.03
CA ARG A 79 -9.05 -17.21 -1.32
C ARG A 79 -10.52 -16.89 -1.08
N ILE A 80 -10.85 -15.66 -0.68
CA ILE A 80 -12.26 -15.22 -0.76
C ILE A 80 -12.52 -14.92 -2.22
N ASN A 81 -13.27 -15.78 -2.89
CA ASN A 81 -13.76 -15.51 -4.23
C ASN A 81 -14.95 -14.54 -4.11
N ARG A 82 -15.01 -13.53 -4.97
CA ARG A 82 -16.17 -12.62 -5.00
C ARG A 82 -17.47 -13.40 -5.21
N ALA A 83 -17.43 -14.49 -5.97
CA ALA A 83 -18.57 -15.39 -6.16
C ALA A 83 -19.07 -16.00 -4.85
N ASP A 84 -18.20 -16.25 -3.86
CA ASP A 84 -18.60 -16.79 -2.56
C ASP A 84 -19.26 -15.74 -1.67
N LEU A 85 -18.95 -14.45 -1.90
CA LEU A 85 -19.54 -13.32 -1.17
C LEU A 85 -20.90 -12.92 -1.72
N PHE A 86 -21.13 -13.15 -3.01
CA PHE A 86 -22.41 -12.91 -3.67
C PHE A 86 -23.06 -14.25 -4.00
N LEU A 87 -23.59 -14.93 -2.96
CA LEU A 87 -24.49 -16.06 -3.18
C LEU A 87 -25.67 -15.56 -4.03
N PRO A 88 -25.93 -16.15 -5.21
CA PRO A 88 -27.16 -15.85 -5.94
C PRO A 88 -28.32 -16.25 -5.03
N ILE A 89 -29.14 -15.27 -4.64
CA ILE A 89 -30.41 -15.57 -3.97
C ILE A 89 -31.18 -16.45 -4.95
N PRO A 90 -31.51 -17.71 -4.59
CA PRO A 90 -32.38 -18.50 -5.44
C PRO A 90 -33.71 -17.77 -5.49
N THR A 91 -34.00 -17.13 -6.63
CA THR A 91 -35.34 -16.69 -6.97
C THR A 91 -36.20 -17.93 -6.91
N GLN A 92 -37.02 -18.06 -5.86
CA GLN A 92 -37.95 -19.18 -5.77
C GLN A 92 -38.78 -19.21 -7.05
N PRO A 93 -38.98 -20.38 -7.68
CA PRO A 93 -39.91 -20.48 -8.78
C PRO A 93 -41.28 -20.09 -8.22
N GLU A 94 -41.83 -19.01 -8.78
CA GLU A 94 -43.22 -18.61 -8.59
C GLU A 94 -44.06 -19.88 -8.73
N ARG A 95 -44.72 -20.29 -7.64
CA ARG A 95 -45.70 -21.37 -7.70
C ARG A 95 -46.76 -20.92 -8.70
N SER A 96 -46.72 -21.45 -9.91
CA SER A 96 -47.88 -21.45 -10.80
C SER A 96 -49.03 -22.11 -10.05
N ASN A 97 -50.03 -21.31 -9.70
CA ASN A 97 -51.29 -21.81 -9.17
C ASN A 97 -52.15 -22.24 -10.37
N PRO A 98 -52.80 -23.42 -10.35
CA PRO A 98 -53.68 -23.87 -11.42
C PRO A 98 -54.93 -23.00 -11.61
#